data_AF-A0A162DN15-F1
#
_entry.id   AF-A0A162DN15-F1
#
_cell.length_a   1.000
_cell.length_b   1.000
_cell.length_c   1.000
_cell.angle_alpha   90.00
_cell.angle_beta   90.00
_cell.angle_gamma   90.00
#
_symmetry.space_group_name_H-M   'P 1'
#
loop_
_entity.id
_entity.type
_entity.pdbx_description
1 polymer ?
#
loop_
_entity_poly.entity_id
_entity_poly.type
_entity_poly.pdbx_seq_one_letter_code
_entity_poly.pdbx_strand_id
1 'polypeptide(L)'
;MEKFKDYQWRVTKYNPDFRDENGYYTLDEEWTCPSEIGKNINGKEFTLEQYLHVEASYIHSVIQFMEESRLDSLRILQLECDFTEEARTSPLYEKEFEQLNLREDVMLNKHEIRLVCKMVLRNFIWCKLYGKKHFFIHFGYDYYMYIGSHTNCLSAIESATNSGLFVETFMSPYFITEAEIIRETNWNEKDV
;
A
#
# COMPACT_ATOMS: atom_id res chain seq x y z
N MET A 1 -15.59 -11.78 27.05
CA MET A 1 -14.86 -10.85 26.16
C MET A 1 -14.29 -11.69 25.04
N GLU A 2 -14.92 -11.66 23.88
CA GLU A 2 -14.45 -12.42 22.72
C GLU A 2 -13.11 -11.81 22.30
N LYS A 3 -12.03 -12.59 22.36
CA LYS A 3 -10.73 -12.15 21.84
C LYS A 3 -10.86 -12.13 20.32
N PHE A 4 -11.13 -10.96 19.79
CA PHE A 4 -11.05 -10.68 18.36
C PHE A 4 -9.64 -11.03 17.87
N LYS A 5 -9.56 -11.83 16.79
CA LYS A 5 -8.30 -12.25 16.20
C LYS A 5 -8.04 -11.37 14.99
N ASP A 6 -6.99 -10.57 15.08
CA ASP A 6 -6.51 -9.81 13.94
C ASP A 6 -5.62 -10.70 13.07
N TYR A 7 -5.79 -10.56 11.76
CA TYR A 7 -5.01 -11.22 10.73
C TYR A 7 -4.13 -10.17 10.06
N GLN A 8 -2.89 -10.55 9.75
CA GLN A 8 -1.94 -9.69 9.08
C GLN A 8 -1.22 -10.47 7.99
N TRP A 9 -1.04 -9.81 6.86
CA TRP A 9 -0.38 -10.38 5.70
C TRP A 9 0.65 -9.43 5.12
N ARG A 10 1.72 -10.01 4.59
CA ARG A 10 2.62 -9.39 3.63
C ARG A 10 2.14 -9.79 2.24
N VAL A 11 1.84 -8.80 1.39
CA VAL A 11 1.36 -8.96 0.03
C VAL A 11 2.38 -8.33 -0.90
N THR A 12 3.09 -9.12 -1.71
CA THR A 12 4.19 -8.61 -2.54
C THR A 12 4.31 -9.32 -3.88
N LYS A 13 5.06 -8.72 -4.81
CA LYS A 13 5.44 -9.33 -6.09
C LYS A 13 6.55 -10.38 -5.96
N TYR A 14 7.17 -10.47 -4.79
CA TYR A 14 8.33 -11.31 -4.54
C TYR A 14 7.93 -12.72 -4.16
N ASN A 15 8.42 -13.72 -4.89
CA ASN A 15 8.18 -15.12 -4.54
C ASN A 15 8.89 -15.45 -3.20
N PRO A 16 8.17 -15.92 -2.17
CA PRO A 16 8.76 -16.27 -0.88
C PRO A 16 9.82 -17.38 -0.96
N ASP A 17 9.85 -18.19 -2.01
CA ASP A 17 10.88 -19.23 -2.21
C ASP A 17 12.30 -18.65 -2.35
N PHE A 18 12.41 -17.35 -2.66
CA PHE A 18 13.70 -16.64 -2.77
C PHE A 18 13.97 -15.75 -1.55
N ARG A 19 13.47 -16.14 -0.38
CA ARG A 19 13.82 -15.51 0.89
C ARG A 19 14.88 -16.33 1.62
N ASP A 20 15.83 -15.66 2.26
CA ASP A 20 16.76 -16.30 3.18
C ASP A 20 16.07 -16.65 4.52
N GLU A 21 16.83 -17.27 5.42
CA GLU A 21 16.37 -17.64 6.77
C GLU A 21 15.93 -16.45 7.63
N ASN A 22 16.35 -15.24 7.29
CA ASN A 22 15.97 -13.99 7.96
C ASN A 22 14.77 -13.30 7.27
N GLY A 23 14.28 -13.85 6.16
CA GLY A 23 13.16 -13.33 5.38
C GLY A 23 13.53 -12.28 4.33
N TYR A 24 14.82 -11.99 4.13
CA TYR A 24 15.30 -11.07 3.10
C TYR A 24 15.20 -11.72 1.72
N TYR A 25 14.72 -10.95 0.74
CA TYR A 25 14.67 -11.42 -0.64
C TYR A 25 16.07 -11.42 -1.23
N THR A 26 16.48 -12.53 -1.86
CA THR A 26 17.88 -12.79 -2.23
C THR A 26 18.17 -12.64 -3.72
N LEU A 27 17.17 -12.34 -4.56
CA LEU A 27 17.42 -12.08 -5.98
C LEU A 27 17.69 -10.60 -6.19
N ASP A 28 18.93 -10.28 -6.55
CA ASP A 28 19.38 -8.91 -6.83
C ASP A 28 18.91 -8.40 -8.21
N GLU A 29 18.41 -9.29 -9.07
CA GLU A 29 18.00 -9.00 -10.45
C GLU A 29 16.49 -8.72 -10.56
N GLU A 30 15.98 -7.85 -9.69
CA GLU A 30 14.56 -7.54 -9.61
C GLU A 30 14.37 -6.02 -9.46
N TRP A 31 13.41 -5.45 -10.19
CA TRP A 31 13.15 -4.01 -10.10
C TRP A 31 12.48 -3.67 -8.77
N THR A 32 12.80 -2.49 -8.24
CA THR A 32 12.31 -2.03 -6.94
C THR A 32 11.66 -0.66 -7.00
N CYS A 33 11.72 0.04 -8.14
CA CYS A 33 11.05 1.33 -8.31
C CYS A 33 10.69 1.64 -9.78
N PRO A 34 9.75 2.57 -10.03
CA PRO A 34 9.31 2.92 -11.39
C PRO A 34 10.40 3.62 -12.22
N SER A 35 11.43 4.18 -11.58
CA SER A 35 12.55 4.84 -12.29
C SER A 35 13.43 3.86 -13.08
N GLU A 36 13.19 2.55 -12.92
CA GLU A 36 13.90 1.49 -13.62
C GLU A 36 13.23 1.04 -14.92
N ILE A 37 12.04 1.57 -15.24
CA ILE A 37 11.38 1.30 -16.51
C ILE A 37 12.31 1.69 -17.67
N GLY A 38 12.48 0.79 -18.62
CA GLY A 38 13.42 0.89 -19.76
C GLY A 38 14.84 0.41 -19.45
N LYS A 39 15.17 0.05 -18.20
CA LYS A 39 16.47 -0.57 -17.86
C LYS A 39 16.45 -2.07 -18.18
N ASN A 40 17.65 -2.62 -18.39
CA ASN A 40 17.82 -4.06 -18.60
C ASN A 40 17.93 -4.82 -17.26
N ILE A 41 16.84 -5.50 -16.97
CA ILE A 41 16.48 -6.50 -15.96
C ILE A 41 16.90 -7.95 -16.26
N ASN A 42 18.01 -8.52 -15.77
CA ASN A 42 18.40 -9.91 -16.12
C ASN A 42 18.42 -10.17 -17.65
N GLY A 43 19.08 -9.27 -18.40
CA GLY A 43 19.15 -9.37 -19.86
C GLY A 43 17.84 -9.08 -20.61
N LYS A 44 16.77 -8.68 -19.92
CA LYS A 44 15.48 -8.28 -20.51
C LYS A 44 15.12 -6.86 -20.10
N GLU A 45 14.59 -6.07 -21.04
CA GLU A 45 14.07 -4.74 -20.71
C GLU A 45 12.87 -4.83 -19.76
N PHE A 46 12.89 -4.05 -18.67
CA PHE A 46 11.74 -3.86 -17.80
C PHE A 46 10.79 -2.81 -18.41
N THR A 47 9.64 -3.24 -18.88
CA THR A 47 8.73 -2.38 -19.66
C THR A 47 7.68 -1.70 -18.80
N LEU A 48 7.14 -0.58 -19.32
CA LEU A 48 6.00 0.11 -18.71
C LEU A 48 4.77 -0.81 -18.56
N GLU A 49 4.53 -1.71 -19.51
CA GLU A 49 3.42 -2.66 -19.44
C GLU A 49 3.57 -3.62 -18.25
N GLN A 50 4.79 -4.14 -18.02
CA GLN A 50 5.07 -5.00 -16.87
C GLN A 50 4.86 -4.25 -15.56
N TYR A 51 5.31 -2.99 -15.48
CA TYR A 51 5.07 -2.14 -14.32
C TYR A 51 3.57 -1.96 -14.05
N LEU A 52 2.80 -1.53 -15.06
CA LEU A 52 1.37 -1.25 -14.93
C LEU A 52 0.57 -2.51 -14.57
N HIS A 53 0.98 -3.68 -15.06
CA HIS A 53 0.36 -4.95 -14.67
C HIS A 53 0.54 -5.24 -13.17
N VAL A 54 1.74 -5.05 -12.65
CA VAL A 54 2.02 -5.27 -11.23
C VAL A 54 1.33 -4.20 -10.38
N GLU A 55 1.41 -2.92 -10.74
CA GLU A 55 0.66 -1.83 -10.08
C GLU A 55 -0.83 -2.15 -9.97
N ALA A 56 -1.46 -2.56 -11.08
CA ALA A 56 -2.87 -2.92 -11.11
C ALA A 56 -3.18 -4.06 -10.13
N SER A 57 -2.28 -5.03 -9.98
CA SER A 57 -2.43 -6.18 -9.07
C SER A 57 -2.38 -5.76 -7.60
N TYR A 58 -1.50 -4.81 -7.23
CA TYR A 58 -1.48 -4.23 -5.88
C TYR A 58 -2.79 -3.49 -5.58
N ILE A 59 -3.22 -2.61 -6.47
CA ILE A 59 -4.43 -1.81 -6.30
C ILE A 59 -5.68 -2.70 -6.26
N HIS A 60 -5.73 -3.74 -7.10
CA HIS A 60 -6.79 -4.74 -7.08
C HIS A 60 -6.85 -5.45 -5.73
N SER A 61 -5.70 -5.91 -5.22
CA SER A 61 -5.61 -6.57 -3.92
C SER A 61 -6.11 -5.66 -2.79
N VAL A 62 -5.66 -4.40 -2.74
CA VAL A 62 -6.16 -3.42 -1.76
C VAL A 62 -7.69 -3.36 -1.74
N ILE A 63 -8.33 -3.25 -2.91
CA ILE A 63 -9.79 -3.20 -2.98
C ILE A 63 -10.45 -4.51 -2.57
N GLN A 64 -9.92 -5.67 -2.97
CA GLN A 64 -10.48 -6.97 -2.55
C GLN A 64 -10.44 -7.15 -1.03
N PHE A 65 -9.32 -6.80 -0.39
CA PHE A 65 -9.20 -6.87 1.07
C PHE A 65 -10.16 -5.90 1.78
N MET A 66 -10.34 -4.70 1.24
CA MET A 66 -11.35 -3.75 1.76
C MET A 66 -12.77 -4.32 1.64
N GLU A 67 -13.13 -4.87 0.47
CA GLU A 67 -14.47 -5.37 0.20
C GLU A 67 -14.82 -6.58 1.08
N GLU A 68 -13.91 -7.53 1.22
CA GLU A 68 -14.11 -8.68 2.11
C GLU A 68 -14.17 -8.25 3.58
N SER A 69 -13.44 -7.17 3.93
CA SER A 69 -13.52 -6.53 5.25
C SER A 69 -14.74 -5.61 5.43
N ARG A 70 -15.59 -5.46 4.40
CA ARG A 70 -16.78 -4.59 4.37
C ARG A 70 -16.46 -3.12 4.67
N LEU A 71 -15.41 -2.60 4.04
CA LEU A 71 -14.97 -1.23 4.15
C LEU A 71 -15.13 -0.51 2.80
N ASP A 72 -15.71 0.69 2.85
CA ASP A 72 -15.89 1.56 1.68
C ASP A 72 -15.00 2.80 1.70
N SER A 73 -14.32 3.03 2.82
CA SER A 73 -13.41 4.16 3.00
C SER A 73 -12.26 3.84 3.94
N LEU A 74 -11.14 4.52 3.74
CA LEU A 74 -9.93 4.47 4.56
C LEU A 74 -9.45 5.90 4.85
N ARG A 75 -8.77 6.06 5.97
CA ARG A 75 -8.19 7.32 6.42
C ARG A 75 -6.70 7.34 6.13
N ILE A 76 -6.20 8.44 5.58
CA ILE A 76 -4.75 8.67 5.44
C ILE A 76 -4.16 9.01 6.81
N LEU A 77 -3.06 8.36 7.16
CA LEU A 77 -2.17 8.74 8.26
C LEU A 77 -0.70 8.73 7.81
N GLN A 78 0.13 9.52 8.48
CA GLN A 78 1.57 9.69 8.19
C GLN A 78 1.82 10.05 6.73
N LEU A 79 1.10 11.05 6.21
CA LEU A 79 1.27 11.54 4.85
C LEU A 79 2.62 12.26 4.71
N GLU A 80 3.45 11.74 3.83
CA GLU A 80 4.67 12.37 3.33
C GLU A 80 4.45 12.70 1.86
N CYS A 81 4.62 13.97 1.51
CA CYS A 81 4.37 14.50 0.17
C CYS A 81 5.58 15.30 -0.28
N ASP A 82 6.57 14.59 -0.83
CA ASP A 82 7.72 15.21 -1.51
C ASP A 82 7.40 15.48 -3.00
N PHE A 83 6.12 15.73 -3.29
CA PHE A 83 5.61 15.93 -4.64
C PHE A 83 6.10 17.27 -5.20
N THR A 84 7.01 17.24 -6.16
CA THR A 84 7.54 18.44 -6.82
C THR A 84 6.86 18.71 -8.17
N GLU A 85 7.00 19.93 -8.70
CA GLU A 85 6.48 20.26 -10.04
C GLU A 85 7.16 19.41 -11.14
N GLU A 86 8.42 19.00 -10.95
CA GLU A 86 9.11 18.08 -11.85
C GLU A 86 8.43 16.71 -11.89
N ALA A 87 7.84 16.24 -10.78
CA ALA A 87 7.11 14.98 -10.73
C ALA A 87 5.91 14.96 -11.69
N ARG A 88 5.30 16.13 -11.98
CA ARG A 88 4.20 16.28 -12.96
C ARG A 88 4.65 16.02 -14.40
N THR A 89 5.95 16.07 -14.68
CA THR A 89 6.50 15.77 -16.01
C THR A 89 6.71 14.27 -16.24
N SER A 90 6.55 13.45 -15.19
CA SER A 90 6.67 12.00 -15.27
C SER A 90 5.66 11.41 -16.25
N PRO A 91 6.03 10.42 -17.08
CA PRO A 91 5.09 9.70 -17.93
C PRO A 91 4.05 8.89 -17.12
N LEU A 92 4.30 8.68 -15.83
CA LEU A 92 3.39 8.04 -14.89
C LEU A 92 2.51 9.04 -14.14
N TYR A 93 2.57 10.33 -14.45
CA TYR A 93 1.67 11.30 -13.86
C TYR A 93 0.28 11.26 -14.52
N GLU A 94 -0.78 11.20 -13.72
CA GLU A 94 -2.17 11.22 -14.17
C GLU A 94 -2.85 12.52 -13.71
N LYS A 95 -3.60 13.19 -14.60
CA LYS A 95 -4.28 14.45 -14.26
C LYS A 95 -5.32 14.26 -13.16
N GLU A 96 -5.85 13.05 -13.03
CA GLU A 96 -6.76 12.63 -11.98
C GLU A 96 -6.17 12.82 -10.57
N PHE A 97 -4.84 12.84 -10.42
CA PHE A 97 -4.20 13.13 -9.13
C PHE A 97 -4.49 14.54 -8.63
N GLU A 98 -4.74 15.50 -9.53
CA GLU A 98 -5.07 16.89 -9.17
C GLU A 98 -6.44 17.03 -8.50
N GLN A 99 -7.27 15.99 -8.57
CA GLN A 99 -8.58 15.95 -7.93
C GLN A 99 -8.49 15.52 -6.46
N LEU A 100 -7.34 14.98 -6.02
CA LEU A 100 -7.13 14.52 -4.66
C LEU A 100 -6.81 15.69 -3.73
N ASN A 101 -7.61 15.83 -2.67
CA ASN A 101 -7.34 16.77 -1.59
C ASN A 101 -6.56 16.07 -0.47
N LEU A 102 -5.29 15.75 -0.75
CA LEU A 102 -4.42 15.03 0.17
C LEU A 102 -4.03 15.92 1.36
N ARG A 103 -4.38 15.46 2.55
CA ARG A 103 -3.93 16.00 3.83
C ARG A 103 -3.96 14.90 4.87
N GLU A 104 -3.20 15.08 5.94
CA GLU A 104 -3.27 14.20 7.09
C GLU A 104 -4.72 14.06 7.58
N ASP A 105 -5.09 12.84 8.01
CA ASP A 105 -6.39 12.54 8.61
C ASP A 105 -7.60 12.64 7.66
N VAL A 106 -7.42 12.77 6.35
CA VAL A 106 -8.53 12.77 5.38
C VAL A 106 -9.10 11.36 5.18
N MET A 107 -10.43 11.27 5.07
CA MET A 107 -11.14 10.05 4.72
C MET A 107 -11.30 9.96 3.20
N LEU A 108 -10.88 8.85 2.62
CA LEU A 108 -10.92 8.57 1.18
C LEU A 108 -11.94 7.49 0.87
N ASN A 109 -12.68 7.66 -0.21
CA ASN A 109 -13.51 6.61 -0.79
C ASN A 109 -12.68 5.65 -1.66
N LYS A 110 -13.28 4.55 -2.12
CA LYS A 110 -12.60 3.53 -2.97
C LYS A 110 -11.92 4.11 -4.20
N HIS A 111 -12.52 5.08 -4.90
CA HIS A 111 -11.90 5.68 -6.09
C HIS A 111 -10.63 6.45 -5.72
N GLU A 112 -10.71 7.29 -4.69
CA GLU A 112 -9.56 8.06 -4.20
C GLU A 112 -8.45 7.15 -3.68
N ILE A 113 -8.80 6.04 -3.02
CA ILE A 113 -7.84 5.02 -2.55
C ILE A 113 -7.08 4.41 -3.72
N ARG A 114 -7.74 4.14 -4.86
CA ARG A 114 -7.05 3.63 -6.06
C ARG A 114 -6.01 4.63 -6.56
N LEU A 115 -6.36 5.91 -6.60
CA LEU A 115 -5.43 6.96 -7.03
C LEU A 115 -4.27 7.13 -6.02
N VAL A 116 -4.55 7.11 -4.73
CA VAL A 116 -3.51 7.19 -3.69
C VAL A 116 -2.57 5.99 -3.76
N CYS A 117 -3.08 4.78 -3.97
CA CYS A 117 -2.23 3.60 -4.18
C CYS A 117 -1.32 3.76 -5.39
N LYS A 118 -1.82 4.32 -6.52
CA LYS A 118 -0.96 4.66 -7.67
C LYS A 118 0.13 5.64 -7.27
N MET A 119 -0.21 6.71 -6.58
CA MET A 119 0.76 7.73 -6.18
C MET A 119 1.85 7.16 -5.26
N VAL A 120 1.49 6.27 -4.33
CA VAL A 120 2.46 5.57 -3.46
C VAL A 120 3.36 4.63 -4.27
N LEU A 121 2.78 3.77 -5.10
CA LEU A 121 3.52 2.79 -5.93
C LEU A 121 4.40 3.45 -7.00
N ARG A 122 4.12 4.71 -7.34
CA ARG A 122 4.87 5.55 -8.28
C ARG A 122 5.90 6.45 -7.59
N ASN A 123 6.08 6.33 -6.27
CA ASN A 123 6.98 7.15 -5.44
C ASN A 123 6.67 8.66 -5.49
N PHE A 124 5.41 9.05 -5.69
CA PHE A 124 4.99 10.45 -5.64
C PHE A 124 4.68 10.92 -4.22
N ILE A 125 4.18 10.02 -3.38
CA ILE A 125 3.86 10.25 -1.97
C ILE A 125 4.16 8.99 -1.18
N TRP A 126 4.16 9.09 0.15
CA TRP A 126 4.07 7.96 1.05
C TRP A 126 2.99 8.22 2.10
N CYS A 127 2.25 7.17 2.47
CA CYS A 127 1.29 7.25 3.56
C CYS A 127 0.93 5.85 4.07
N LYS A 128 0.18 5.81 5.16
CA LYS A 128 -0.54 4.64 5.64
C LYS A 128 -2.04 4.85 5.49
N LEU A 129 -2.77 3.78 5.23
CA LEU A 129 -4.23 3.81 5.13
C LEU A 129 -4.84 2.98 6.25
N TYR A 130 -5.77 3.58 7.00
CA TYR A 130 -6.42 2.93 8.14
C TYR A 130 -7.93 2.87 7.99
N GLY A 131 -8.51 1.73 8.31
CA GLY A 131 -9.95 1.50 8.35
C GLY A 131 -10.45 1.28 9.76
N LYS A 132 -11.76 1.05 9.88
CA LYS A 132 -12.36 0.60 11.15
C LYS A 132 -11.90 -0.82 11.47
N LYS A 133 -12.12 -1.25 12.73
CA LYS A 133 -11.83 -2.62 13.19
C LYS A 133 -10.39 -3.04 12.92
N HIS A 134 -9.44 -2.16 13.23
CA HIS A 134 -8.01 -2.41 13.11
C HIS A 134 -7.54 -2.76 11.68
N PHE A 135 -8.34 -2.44 10.66
CA PHE A 135 -7.91 -2.59 9.28
C PHE A 135 -6.82 -1.57 8.96
N PHE A 136 -5.77 -2.01 8.28
CA PHE A 136 -4.73 -1.11 7.80
C PHE A 136 -4.11 -1.61 6.50
N ILE A 137 -3.51 -0.68 5.77
CA ILE A 137 -2.61 -0.94 4.65
C ILE A 137 -1.36 -0.09 4.89
N HIS A 138 -0.22 -0.76 5.01
CA HIS A 138 1.07 -0.12 5.16
C HIS A 138 1.92 -0.40 3.93
N PHE A 139 2.54 0.64 3.40
CA PHE A 139 3.50 0.55 2.32
C PHE A 139 4.91 0.65 2.92
N GLY A 140 5.73 -0.35 2.68
CA GLY A 140 7.17 -0.31 2.87
C GLY A 140 7.89 0.02 1.58
N TYR A 141 9.22 0.05 1.66
CA TYR A 141 10.08 0.18 0.48
C TYR A 141 9.91 -1.00 -0.47
N ASP A 142 10.36 -0.78 -1.71
CA ASP A 142 10.52 -1.82 -2.73
C ASP A 142 9.26 -2.68 -2.93
N TYR A 143 8.07 -2.09 -2.96
CA TYR A 143 6.80 -2.81 -3.13
C TYR A 143 6.43 -3.81 -2.02
N TYR A 144 6.98 -3.67 -0.81
CA TYR A 144 6.44 -4.39 0.33
C TYR A 144 5.14 -3.76 0.79
N MET A 145 4.02 -4.46 0.66
CA MET A 145 2.72 -4.02 1.19
C MET A 145 2.29 -4.94 2.32
N TYR A 146 1.75 -4.37 3.39
CA TYR A 146 1.23 -5.10 4.53
C TYR A 146 -0.22 -4.74 4.76
N ILE A 147 -1.07 -5.74 4.95
CA ILE A 147 -2.50 -5.57 5.19
C ILE A 147 -2.86 -6.22 6.51
N GLY A 148 -3.57 -5.48 7.35
CA GLY A 148 -4.20 -6.01 8.56
C GLY A 148 -5.70 -5.97 8.44
N SER A 149 -6.39 -6.99 8.95
CA SER A 149 -7.84 -7.01 9.06
C SER A 149 -8.30 -7.87 10.22
N HIS A 150 -9.43 -7.49 10.81
CA HIS A 150 -10.16 -8.34 11.73
C HIS A 150 -10.83 -9.55 11.01
N THR A 151 -11.06 -9.46 9.70
CA THR A 151 -11.63 -10.54 8.89
C THR A 151 -10.52 -11.39 8.31
N ASN A 152 -10.63 -12.71 8.37
CA ASN A 152 -9.73 -13.59 7.61
C ASN A 152 -10.10 -13.52 6.12
N CYS A 153 -9.35 -12.74 5.33
CA CYS A 153 -9.73 -12.37 3.98
C CYS A 153 -9.31 -13.44 2.94
N LEU A 154 -9.86 -14.64 3.04
CA LEU A 154 -9.45 -15.79 2.21
C LEU A 154 -9.71 -15.54 0.72
N SER A 155 -10.81 -14.89 0.36
CA SER A 155 -11.13 -14.61 -1.04
C SER A 155 -10.22 -13.54 -1.63
N ALA A 156 -9.85 -12.52 -0.86
CA ALA A 156 -8.91 -11.49 -1.28
C ALA A 156 -7.48 -12.04 -1.41
N ILE A 157 -7.08 -12.96 -0.53
CA ILE A 157 -5.81 -13.69 -0.63
C ILE A 157 -5.77 -14.47 -1.95
N GLU A 158 -6.79 -15.27 -2.23
CA GLU A 158 -6.88 -16.04 -3.48
C GLU A 158 -6.87 -15.11 -4.70
N SER A 159 -7.62 -14.01 -4.67
CA SER A 159 -7.65 -13.05 -5.77
C SER A 159 -6.30 -12.35 -5.99
N ALA A 160 -5.57 -12.02 -4.94
CA ALA A 160 -4.23 -11.44 -5.04
C ALA A 160 -3.25 -12.44 -5.66
N THR A 161 -3.30 -13.71 -5.24
CA THR A 161 -2.50 -14.80 -5.82
C THR A 161 -2.82 -15.05 -7.28
N ASN A 162 -4.09 -15.07 -7.66
CA ASN A 162 -4.50 -15.20 -9.05
C ASN A 162 -4.11 -13.99 -9.92
N SER A 163 -3.83 -12.85 -9.29
CA SER A 163 -3.31 -11.65 -9.95
C SER A 163 -1.77 -11.59 -9.98
N GLY A 164 -1.08 -12.65 -9.54
CA GLY A 164 0.38 -12.75 -9.60
C GLY A 164 1.13 -12.18 -8.40
N LEU A 165 0.45 -11.85 -7.29
CA LEU A 165 1.10 -11.48 -6.03
C LEU A 165 1.22 -12.68 -5.08
N PHE A 166 2.22 -12.64 -4.22
CA PHE A 166 2.41 -13.60 -3.14
C PHE A 166 1.88 -13.03 -1.83
N VAL A 167 1.15 -13.85 -1.08
CA VAL A 167 0.54 -13.46 0.20
C VAL A 167 1.02 -14.40 1.30
N GLU A 168 1.67 -13.83 2.31
CA GLU A 168 2.25 -14.55 3.45
C GLU A 168 1.61 -14.06 4.74
N THR A 169 1.29 -14.96 5.68
CA THR A 169 0.92 -14.52 7.04
C THR A 169 2.13 -13.88 7.69
N PHE A 170 2.05 -12.57 7.95
CA PHE A 170 3.21 -11.78 8.38
C PHE A 170 2.73 -10.55 9.15
N MET A 171 3.34 -10.31 10.31
CA MET A 171 3.04 -9.11 11.09
C MET A 171 3.72 -7.91 10.45
N SER A 172 2.96 -6.86 10.17
CA SER A 172 3.50 -5.63 9.59
C SER A 172 4.62 -5.07 10.48
N PRO A 173 5.80 -4.70 9.93
CA PRO A 173 6.87 -4.07 10.71
C PRO A 173 6.48 -2.67 11.21
N TYR A 174 5.46 -2.08 10.61
CA TYR A 174 4.86 -0.80 11.01
C TYR A 174 3.70 -0.95 11.99
N PHE A 175 3.37 -2.18 12.41
CA PHE A 175 2.25 -2.40 13.33
C PHE A 175 2.61 -1.85 14.70
N ILE A 176 1.73 -0.99 15.23
CA ILE A 176 1.80 -0.44 16.57
C ILE A 176 0.60 -0.91 17.37
N THR A 177 0.83 -1.27 18.63
CA THR A 177 -0.22 -1.68 19.56
C THR A 177 -0.90 -0.46 20.18
N GLU A 178 -2.13 -0.61 20.67
CA GLU A 178 -2.83 0.48 21.39
C GLU A 178 -2.03 1.01 22.59
N ALA A 179 -1.19 0.18 23.22
CA ALA A 179 -0.32 0.61 24.32
C ALA A 179 0.78 1.59 23.88
N GLU A 180 1.13 1.60 22.60
CA GLU A 180 2.17 2.46 22.01
C GLU A 180 1.57 3.73 21.38
N ILE A 181 0.24 3.85 21.31
CA ILE A 181 -0.44 5.01 20.73
C ILE A 181 -0.64 6.10 21.78
N ILE A 182 0.02 7.24 21.57
CA ILE A 182 -0.24 8.49 22.31
C ILE A 182 -1.23 9.33 21.49
N ARG A 183 -2.38 9.67 22.09
CA ARG A 183 -3.39 10.52 21.44
C ARG A 183 -3.32 11.92 22.04
N GLU A 184 -2.87 12.88 21.24
CA GLU A 184 -2.88 14.30 21.62
C GLU A 184 -4.12 14.98 21.02
N THR A 185 -4.82 15.78 21.83
CA THR A 185 -5.97 16.57 21.38
C THR A 185 -5.63 18.04 21.57
N ASN A 186 -5.51 18.77 20.47
CA ASN A 186 -5.27 20.21 20.49
C ASN A 186 -6.59 20.94 20.19
N TRP A 187 -7.00 21.81 21.11
CA TRP A 187 -8.15 22.69 20.92
C TRP A 187 -7.64 24.06 20.47
N ASN A 188 -8.09 24.51 19.30
CA ASN A 188 -7.89 25.89 18.87
C ASN A 188 -9.17 26.67 19.18
N GLU A 189 -9.05 27.80 19.88
CA GLU A 189 -10.16 28.76 20.01
C GLU A 189 -10.55 29.26 18.62
N LYS A 190 -11.85 29.33 18.36
CA LYS A 190 -12.36 30.05 17.20
C LYS A 190 -12.36 31.53 17.55
N ASP A 191 -11.62 32.34 16.78
CA ASP A 191 -11.80 33.79 16.82
C ASP A 191 -13.27 34.11 16.48
N VAL A 192 -13.96 34.78 17.42
CA VAL A 192 -15.37 35.20 17.33
C VAL A 192 -15.47 36.58 16.70
#